data_AF-A0A7G6X6P9-F1
#
_entry.id   AF-A0A7G6X6P9-F1
#
_cell.length_a   1.000
_cell.length_b   1.000
_cell.length_c   1.000
_cell.angle_alpha   90.00
_cell.angle_beta   90.00
_cell.angle_gamma   90.00
#
_symmetry.space_group_name_H-M   'P 1'
#
loop_
_entity.id
_entity.type
_entity.pdbx_description
1 polymer ?
#
loop_
_entity_poly.entity_id
_entity_poly.type
_entity_poly.pdbx_seq_one_letter_code
_entity_poly.pdbx_strand_id
1 'polypeptide(L)'
;MRPRTFELVRYHDLSGVSGTGVVAEGCVFTDGSVALRWRGNNPATAVWPDLDSVLAVHGHQGATEVRWLEPDPPAELSRERRDEQLPTPDTDLDHLFGASHNVRPPTGVADPSGLPTQHPRGWAAARHLR
;
A
#
# COMPACT_ATOMS: atom_id res chain seq x y z
N MET A 1 -22.83 -2.79 10.49
CA MET A 1 -22.18 -1.71 9.69
C MET A 1 -20.98 -2.27 8.96
N ARG A 2 -20.44 -1.55 7.97
CA ARG A 2 -19.16 -1.89 7.32
C ARG A 2 -18.10 -0.87 7.75
N PRO A 3 -16.81 -1.21 7.73
CA PRO A 3 -15.75 -0.23 7.93
C PRO A 3 -15.88 0.93 6.94
N ARG A 4 -15.52 2.14 7.38
CA ARG A 4 -15.57 3.36 6.57
C ARG A 4 -14.16 3.81 6.25
N THR A 5 -13.89 4.11 5.00
CA THR A 5 -12.57 4.57 4.55
C THR A 5 -12.52 6.09 4.44
N PHE A 6 -11.32 6.63 4.61
CA PHE A 6 -11.06 8.06 4.52
C PHE A 6 -9.64 8.32 4.02
N GLU A 7 -9.38 9.56 3.63
CA GLU A 7 -8.05 10.10 3.43
C GLU A 7 -7.75 11.14 4.49
N LEU A 8 -6.50 11.15 4.98
CA LEU A 8 -6.00 12.19 5.86
C LEU A 8 -5.31 13.25 5.00
N VAL A 9 -5.89 14.44 4.96
CA VAL A 9 -5.47 15.54 4.09
C VAL A 9 -4.77 16.60 4.91
N ARG A 10 -3.55 16.97 4.53
CA ARG A 10 -2.74 18.01 5.17
C ARG A 10 -2.70 19.26 4.31
N TYR A 11 -3.20 20.37 4.83
CA TYR A 11 -3.18 21.67 4.15
C TYR A 11 -1.89 22.45 4.42
N HIS A 12 -1.32 22.29 5.62
CA HIS A 12 -0.08 22.96 6.01
C HIS A 12 0.91 21.96 6.62
N ASP A 13 2.12 21.91 6.08
CA ASP A 13 3.22 21.17 6.67
C ASP A 13 4.11 22.09 7.51
N LEU A 14 3.75 22.23 8.78
CA LEU A 14 4.55 23.02 9.74
C LEU A 14 5.90 22.37 10.07
N SER A 15 6.06 21.07 9.80
CA SER A 15 7.28 20.32 10.11
C SER A 15 8.31 20.36 8.98
N GLY A 16 7.87 20.56 7.73
CA GLY A 16 8.70 20.42 6.53
C GLY A 16 9.08 18.97 6.19
N VAL A 17 8.54 17.97 6.90
CA VAL A 17 8.89 16.55 6.74
C VAL A 17 7.88 15.81 5.87
N SER A 18 6.59 16.14 5.99
CA SER A 18 5.49 15.27 5.52
C SER A 18 4.88 15.73 4.20
N GLY A 19 5.09 16.98 3.82
CA GLY A 19 4.41 17.63 2.71
C GLY A 19 2.92 17.90 2.97
N THR A 20 2.27 18.43 1.94
CA THR A 20 0.84 18.75 1.89
C THR A 20 0.09 17.82 0.94
N GLY A 21 -1.24 17.79 1.02
CA GLY A 21 -2.10 16.91 0.23
C GLY A 21 -2.52 15.67 1.02
N VAL A 22 -2.81 14.57 0.33
CA VAL A 22 -3.19 13.31 1.00
C VAL A 22 -1.94 12.64 1.57
N VAL A 23 -1.81 12.68 2.89
CA VAL A 23 -0.63 12.15 3.61
C VAL A 23 -0.84 10.72 4.11
N ALA A 24 -2.09 10.27 4.24
CA ALA A 24 -2.42 8.90 4.60
C ALA A 24 -3.79 8.47 4.07
N GLU A 25 -3.95 7.17 3.91
CA GLU A 25 -5.25 6.49 3.79
C GLU A 25 -5.65 5.93 5.15
N GLY A 26 -6.95 5.86 5.42
CA GLY A 26 -7.45 5.33 6.68
C GLY A 26 -8.72 4.51 6.53
N CYS A 27 -8.94 3.65 7.52
CA CYS A 27 -10.14 2.84 7.67
C CYS A 27 -10.56 2.83 9.14
N VAL A 28 -11.81 3.21 9.42
CA VAL A 28 -12.43 3.07 10.75
C VAL A 28 -13.27 1.80 10.74
N PHE A 29 -12.91 0.85 11.59
CA PHE A 29 -13.63 -0.40 11.76
C PHE A 29 -14.90 -0.20 12.57
N THR A 30 -15.77 -1.20 12.55
CA THR A 30 -17.08 -1.15 13.19
C THR A 30 -17.02 -1.09 14.71
N ASP A 31 -15.88 -1.44 15.31
CA ASP A 31 -15.59 -1.32 16.74
C ASP A 31 -14.98 0.05 17.12
N GLY A 32 -14.78 0.94 16.14
CA GLY A 32 -14.19 2.27 16.34
C GLY A 32 -12.68 2.32 16.11
N SER A 33 -12.00 1.18 16.09
CA SER A 33 -10.55 1.14 15.85
C SER A 33 -10.19 1.65 14.44
N VAL A 34 -8.99 2.21 14.29
CA VAL A 34 -8.55 2.84 13.05
C VAL A 34 -7.25 2.24 12.54
N ALA A 35 -7.21 1.84 11.28
CA ALA A 35 -5.96 1.58 10.58
C ALA A 35 -5.60 2.78 9.70
N LEU A 36 -4.35 3.22 9.76
CA LEU A 36 -3.78 4.28 8.91
C LEU A 36 -2.62 3.73 8.09
N ARG A 37 -2.58 4.09 6.81
CA ARG A 37 -1.48 3.85 5.89
C ARG A 37 -0.88 5.19 5.45
N TRP A 38 0.29 5.53 5.98
CA TRP A 38 1.03 6.71 5.58
C TRP A 38 1.58 6.56 4.16
N ARG A 39 1.44 7.62 3.36
CA ARG A 39 1.99 7.74 2.00
C ARG A 39 3.36 8.45 2.04
N GLY A 40 4.05 8.50 0.90
CA GLY A 40 5.35 9.18 0.74
C GLY A 40 6.56 8.23 0.76
N ASN A 41 7.76 8.79 0.97
CA ASN A 41 9.04 8.06 0.84
C ASN A 41 9.25 6.96 1.88
N ASN A 42 8.63 7.09 3.05
CA ASN A 42 8.77 6.13 4.16
C ASN A 42 7.38 5.65 4.58
N PRO A 43 6.72 4.82 3.76
CA PRO A 43 5.35 4.43 4.02
C PRO A 43 5.28 3.48 5.22
N ALA A 44 4.36 3.76 6.13
CA ALA A 44 4.19 3.02 7.38
C ALA A 44 2.70 2.76 7.64
N THR A 45 2.41 1.73 8.44
CA THR A 45 1.04 1.40 8.86
C THR A 45 0.95 1.48 10.38
N ALA A 46 -0.10 2.12 10.88
CA ALA A 46 -0.35 2.25 12.31
C ALA A 46 -1.82 1.92 12.63
N VAL A 47 -2.05 1.40 13.83
CA VAL A 47 -3.39 1.11 14.36
C VAL A 47 -3.63 1.98 15.58
N TRP A 48 -4.82 2.58 15.65
CA TRP A 48 -5.25 3.50 16.70
C TRP A 48 -6.58 3.03 17.32
N PRO A 49 -6.85 3.38 18.58
CA PRO A 49 -8.10 3.00 19.24
C PRO A 49 -9.33 3.68 18.64
N ASP A 50 -9.17 4.92 18.15
CA ASP A 50 -10.23 5.75 17.59
C ASP A 50 -9.67 6.88 16.73
N LEU A 51 -10.56 7.57 16.01
CA LEU A 51 -10.20 8.67 15.11
C LEU A 51 -9.80 9.95 15.87
N ASP A 52 -10.33 10.15 17.07
CA ASP A 52 -10.00 11.32 17.90
C ASP A 52 -8.53 11.28 18.31
N SER A 53 -8.02 10.09 18.67
CA SER A 53 -6.61 9.86 18.98
C SER A 53 -5.70 10.16 17.79
N VAL A 54 -6.13 9.80 16.57
CA VAL A 54 -5.42 10.16 15.33
C VAL A 54 -5.35 11.69 15.18
N LEU A 55 -6.47 12.39 15.32
CA LEU A 55 -6.54 13.83 15.13
C LEU A 55 -5.85 14.62 16.24
N ALA A 56 -5.85 14.11 17.47
CA ALA A 56 -5.12 14.70 18.58
C ALA A 56 -3.61 14.76 18.30
N VAL A 57 -3.06 13.72 17.68
CA VAL A 57 -1.62 13.64 17.35
C VAL A 57 -1.29 14.28 16.00
N HIS A 58 -2.15 14.11 14.99
CA HIS A 58 -1.83 14.45 13.60
C HIS A 58 -2.64 15.60 13.00
N GLY A 59 -3.68 16.09 13.70
CA GLY A 59 -4.58 17.15 13.23
C GLY A 59 -3.92 18.53 13.17
N HIS A 60 -2.93 18.79 14.05
CA HIS A 60 -2.15 20.03 14.10
C HIS A 60 -3.01 21.31 13.98
N GLN A 61 -3.95 21.52 14.91
CA GLN A 61 -4.82 22.71 14.95
C GLN A 61 -5.61 22.96 13.64
N GLY A 62 -6.06 21.89 12.98
CA GLY A 62 -6.81 21.97 11.72
C GLY A 62 -5.92 22.02 10.47
N ALA A 63 -4.59 21.96 10.60
CA ALA A 63 -3.72 21.83 9.44
C ALA A 63 -3.86 20.47 8.74
N THR A 64 -4.47 19.48 9.40
CA THR A 64 -4.77 18.16 8.83
C THR A 64 -6.20 17.73 9.17
N GLU A 65 -6.94 17.26 8.18
CA GLU A 65 -8.35 16.89 8.31
C GLU A 65 -8.65 15.52 7.69
N VAL A 66 -9.77 14.93 8.11
CA VAL A 66 -10.27 13.65 7.59
C VAL A 66 -11.27 13.91 6.47
N ARG A 67 -10.98 13.38 5.28
CA ARG A 67 -11.89 13.35 4.13
C ARG A 67 -12.46 11.96 3.95
N TRP A 68 -13.73 11.77 4.28
CA TRP A 68 -14.42 10.49 4.08
C TRP A 68 -14.60 10.17 2.59
N LEU A 69 -14.42 8.90 2.26
CA LEU A 69 -14.68 8.39 0.92
C LEU A 69 -16.08 7.76 0.87
N GLU A 70 -16.78 7.91 -0.26
CA GLU A 70 -17.99 7.12 -0.50
C GLU A 70 -17.67 5.62 -0.47
N PRO A 71 -18.54 4.80 0.13
CA PRO A 71 -18.38 3.35 0.05
C PRO A 71 -18.50 2.91 -1.41
N ASP A 72 -17.63 1.98 -1.82
CA ASP A 72 -17.78 1.34 -3.12
C ASP A 72 -19.20 0.78 -3.26
N PRO A 73 -19.84 0.93 -4.43
CA PRO A 73 -21.13 0.32 -4.66
C PRO A 73 -21.01 -1.19 -4.48
N PRO A 74 -22.10 -1.87 -4.01
CA PRO A 74 -22.15 -3.31 -3.91
C PRO A 74 -21.49 -4.00 -5.11
N ALA A 75 -20.71 -5.06 -4.83
CA ALA A 75 -19.97 -5.77 -5.88
C ALA A 75 -20.87 -6.27 -7.02
N GLU A 76 -22.16 -6.51 -6.75
CA GLU A 76 -23.17 -6.89 -7.74
C GLU A 76 -23.42 -5.77 -8.76
N LEU A 77 -23.69 -4.55 -8.29
CA LEU A 77 -23.83 -3.35 -9.15
C LEU A 77 -22.53 -3.00 -9.88
N SER A 78 -21.37 -3.36 -9.32
CA SER A 78 -20.06 -3.17 -9.94
C SER A 78 -19.70 -4.23 -10.99
N ARG A 79 -20.39 -5.38 -11.00
CA ARG A 79 -20.23 -6.46 -12.00
C ARG A 79 -21.15 -6.23 -13.19
N GLU A 80 -22.42 -5.87 -12.94
CA GLU A 80 -23.40 -5.54 -13.99
C GLU A 80 -22.87 -4.44 -14.94
N ARG A 81 -22.27 -3.37 -14.39
CA ARG A 81 -21.65 -2.32 -15.22
C ARG A 81 -20.40 -2.74 -16.00
N ARG A 82 -19.72 -3.82 -15.59
CA ARG A 82 -18.56 -4.36 -16.32
C ARG A 82 -19.01 -5.29 -17.44
N ASP A 83 -20.09 -6.02 -17.22
CA ASP A 83 -20.67 -6.95 -18.20
C ASP A 83 -21.37 -6.20 -19.35
N GLU A 84 -21.94 -5.01 -19.11
CA GLU A 84 -22.47 -4.15 -20.19
C GLU A 84 -21.38 -3.50 -21.07
N GLN A 85 -20.12 -3.49 -20.64
CA GLN A 85 -18.98 -2.92 -21.38
C GLN A 85 -18.10 -4.01 -22.03
N LEU A 86 -18.64 -5.20 -22.28
CA LEU A 86 -17.97 -6.23 -23.08
C LEU A 86 -17.86 -5.78 -24.55
N PRO A 87 -16.64 -5.74 -25.16
CA PRO A 87 -16.53 -5.66 -26.60
C PRO A 87 -17.19 -6.88 -27.24
N THR A 88 -17.91 -6.69 -28.35
CA THR A 88 -18.52 -7.77 -29.13
C THR A 88 -17.50 -8.87 -29.45
N PRO A 89 -17.89 -10.16 -29.47
CA PRO A 89 -16.96 -11.27 -29.60
C PRO A 89 -16.46 -11.37 -31.05
N ASP A 90 -15.43 -10.59 -31.36
CA ASP A 90 -14.61 -10.74 -32.57
C ASP A 90 -13.15 -10.40 -32.23
N THR A 91 -12.65 -10.93 -31.11
CA THR A 91 -11.23 -10.87 -30.76
C THR A 91 -10.77 -12.26 -30.34
N ASP A 92 -10.54 -13.05 -31.38
CA ASP A 92 -9.46 -14.02 -31.54
C ASP A 92 -8.78 -14.51 -30.24
N LEU A 93 -9.40 -15.50 -29.61
CA LEU A 93 -8.87 -16.21 -28.45
C LEU A 93 -7.69 -17.14 -28.82
N ASP A 94 -7.36 -17.30 -30.11
CA ASP A 94 -6.32 -18.23 -30.54
C ASP A 94 -4.89 -17.68 -30.29
N HIS A 95 -4.76 -16.38 -30.00
CA HIS A 95 -3.46 -15.77 -29.68
C HIS A 95 -3.00 -15.95 -28.23
N LEU A 96 -3.88 -16.31 -27.30
CA LEU A 96 -3.57 -16.37 -25.86
C LEU A 96 -2.65 -17.55 -25.46
N PHE A 97 -2.59 -18.61 -26.26
CA PHE A 97 -1.83 -19.83 -25.94
C PHE A 97 -0.73 -20.17 -26.97
N GLY A 98 -0.46 -19.29 -27.95
CA GLY A 98 0.41 -19.59 -29.10
C GLY A 98 1.93 -19.55 -28.87
N ALA A 99 2.42 -19.13 -27.70
CA ALA A 99 3.86 -19.05 -27.43
C ALA A 99 4.31 -20.21 -26.51
N SER A 100 4.46 -21.40 -27.08
CA SER A 100 5.22 -22.49 -26.48
C SER A 100 6.66 -22.01 -26.24
N HIS A 101 6.97 -21.64 -25.00
CA HIS A 101 8.34 -21.33 -24.59
C HIS A 101 9.18 -22.58 -24.79
N ASN A 102 10.13 -22.53 -25.74
CA ASN A 102 11.04 -23.64 -25.98
C ASN A 102 11.94 -23.80 -24.74
N VAL A 103 11.82 -24.92 -24.05
CA VAL A 103 12.64 -25.23 -22.86
C VAL A 103 14.10 -25.28 -23.29
N ARG A 104 14.92 -24.38 -22.74
CA ARG A 104 16.37 -24.37 -22.98
C ARG A 104 16.96 -25.68 -22.44
N PRO A 105 17.75 -26.45 -23.22
CA PRO A 105 18.37 -27.66 -22.71
C PRO A 105 19.36 -27.29 -21.60
N PRO A 106 19.56 -28.16 -20.59
CA PRO A 106 20.51 -27.90 -19.52
C PRO A 106 21.93 -27.80 -20.10
N THR A 107 22.52 -26.61 -20.02
CA THR A 107 23.95 -26.43 -20.23
C THR A 107 24.70 -27.16 -19.12
N GLY A 108 25.70 -27.96 -19.51
CA GLY A 108 26.43 -28.87 -18.64
C GLY A 108 27.07 -28.19 -17.41
N VAL A 109 27.21 -29.00 -16.37
CA VAL A 109 27.83 -28.67 -15.08
C VAL A 109 29.21 -28.03 -15.29
N ALA A 110 29.35 -26.77 -14.92
CA ALA A 110 30.64 -26.14 -14.67
C ALA A 110 31.01 -26.35 -13.20
N ASP A 111 32.23 -26.85 -12.99
CA ASP A 111 32.88 -27.17 -11.71
C ASP A 111 32.97 -25.96 -10.76
N PRO A 112 32.45 -26.01 -9.53
CA PRO A 112 32.59 -24.94 -8.54
C PRO A 112 33.83 -25.13 -7.66
N SER A 113 35.03 -25.00 -8.23
CA SER A 113 36.26 -24.82 -7.44
C SER A 113 36.72 -23.35 -7.52
N GLY A 114 36.08 -22.50 -6.71
CA GLY A 114 36.43 -21.09 -6.59
C GLY A 114 35.70 -20.38 -5.45
N LEU A 115 36.04 -20.68 -4.20
CA LEU A 115 35.57 -19.93 -3.03
C LEU A 115 36.37 -18.63 -2.85
N PRO A 116 35.72 -17.47 -2.66
CA PRO A 116 36.28 -16.40 -1.84
C PRO A 116 35.77 -16.49 -0.40
N THR A 117 36.65 -16.07 0.51
CA THR A 117 36.70 -16.29 1.95
C THR A 117 35.68 -15.47 2.77
N GLN A 118 35.24 -16.06 3.89
CA GLN A 118 34.52 -15.38 4.97
C GLN A 118 35.44 -14.43 5.76
N HIS A 119 34.94 -13.27 6.21
CA HIS A 119 34.90 -12.89 7.64
C HIS A 119 34.10 -11.60 7.91
N PRO A 120 33.53 -11.41 9.13
CA PRO A 120 32.46 -10.46 9.44
C PRO A 120 32.92 -9.25 10.29
N ARG A 121 32.24 -8.09 10.16
CA ARG A 121 32.16 -6.97 11.15
C ARG A 121 30.85 -6.22 10.86
N GLY A 122 29.82 -6.16 11.70
CA GLY A 122 29.77 -5.72 13.09
C GLY A 122 29.25 -4.27 13.13
N TRP A 123 27.99 -4.03 13.51
CA TRP A 123 27.49 -2.67 13.84
C TRP A 123 27.01 -2.65 15.29
N ALA A 124 27.62 -1.75 16.05
CA ALA A 124 27.46 -1.60 17.49
C ALA A 124 26.40 -0.51 17.83
N ALA A 125 25.59 -0.85 18.84
CA ALA A 125 25.01 -0.01 19.89
C ALA A 125 24.21 1.26 19.52
N ALA A 126 22.89 1.19 19.72
CA ALA A 126 22.07 2.34 20.09
C ALA A 126 22.26 2.63 21.60
N ARG A 127 22.66 3.85 21.95
CA ARG A 127 22.61 4.37 23.33
C ARG A 127 21.42 5.31 23.44
N HIS A 128 20.49 4.97 24.33
CA HIS A 128 19.48 5.87 24.84
C HIS A 128 20.14 7.05 25.55
N LEU A 129 19.75 8.28 25.21
CA LEU A 129 19.76 9.39 26.16
C LEU A 129 18.32 9.67 26.58
N ARG A 130 18.19 9.86 27.90
CA ARG A 130 17.00 10.35 28.59
C ARG A 130 16.86 11.86 28.38
#